data_AF-A0A954P7I1-F1
#
_entry.id   AF-A0A954P7I1-F1
#
_cell.length_a   1.000
_cell.length_b   1.000
_cell.length_c   1.000
_cell.angle_alpha   90.00
_cell.angle_beta   90.00
_cell.angle_gamma   90.00
#
_symmetry.space_group_name_H-M   'P 1'
#
loop_
_entity.id
_entity.type
_entity.pdbx_description
1 polymer ?
#
loop_
_entity_poly.entity_id
_entity_poly.type
_entity_poly.pdbx_seq_one_letter_code
_entity_poly.pdbx_strand_id
1 'polypeptide(L)'
;MSNTRLASVLLIASLLSAGCNRAEPEKINTGSLVKAGESPSDRAGVDSGVPVLKDSLQAQPLDGEESRVAPTLGEQENVAPKPEIAQLVPKSNELPRTFELLQPNPTTVPAELLDHIREIDRAIQELVRLGMNDAVDEQSYVAGGLRLGRLKHEAGGRLASLNDATDEERRAGLIAQLVALSHMSGLRDVEAAKELQRFAEQLSHSEDAGLAHQSRVVLLGFEVQALQNGIKKDPNDLLAQVEGLFTSADQRNFPEFMALQNAAQVLQQMDFMDASRRVMSILASEFIDADDPQLRGEAWALATQGSQSIENLLNAMKPLGTGELDAPSVAAAARAMIQEFPNCTTLEQLAETLTSIEYSGQIGVSIVLADEVRRGMQSIQGSQRQIDGLHSKLASHDKRVGLLNQPFSFESTVSMDGNPVNTEQLMGKVVLVDFWASWCIPCTQEISDFVKPTYEKFHEQGFEVVGISMDDNLQQAENWIASHRLRWQVLRPSDLSALSFDSEIAMRQGVIQIPFQVLLGRDGKVAEMHVRGANLAAQVERLLGE
;
A
#
# COMPACT_ATOMS: atom_id res chain seq x y z
N MET A 1 14.69 21.33 12.36
CA MET A 1 13.59 20.83 11.49
C MET A 1 13.19 19.48 12.07
N SER A 2 11.94 19.01 12.01
CA SER A 2 11.63 17.71 12.64
C SER A 2 12.40 16.57 11.95
N ASN A 3 12.81 15.54 12.70
CA ASN A 3 13.46 14.33 12.19
C ASN A 3 12.66 13.69 11.03
N THR A 4 11.33 13.85 11.07
CA THR A 4 10.40 13.46 10.01
C THR A 4 10.77 14.04 8.64
N ARG A 5 11.21 15.31 8.56
CA ARG A 5 11.57 15.93 7.27
C ARG A 5 12.88 15.39 6.70
N LEU A 6 13.85 15.06 7.55
CA LEU A 6 15.12 14.45 7.13
C LEU A 6 14.91 13.00 6.70
N ALA A 7 14.03 12.27 7.40
CA ALA A 7 13.60 10.93 7.03
C ALA A 7 12.92 10.88 5.66
N SER A 8 12.07 11.87 5.33
CA SER A 8 11.46 11.97 4.00
C SER A 8 12.48 12.16 2.87
N VAL A 9 13.55 12.92 3.11
CA VAL A 9 14.61 13.18 2.12
C VAL A 9 15.42 11.90 1.82
N LEU A 10 15.80 11.14 2.85
CA LEU A 10 16.50 9.86 2.67
C LEU A 10 15.60 8.75 2.12
N LEU A 11 14.29 8.79 2.37
CA LEU A 11 13.33 7.85 1.79
C LEU A 11 13.22 8.03 0.27
N ILE A 12 13.10 9.27 -0.22
CA ILE A 12 13.10 9.58 -1.66
C ILE A 12 14.40 9.07 -2.31
N ALA A 13 15.51 9.28 -1.63
CA ALA A 13 16.80 8.85 -2.12
C ALA A 13 17.02 7.33 -2.03
N SER A 14 16.34 6.63 -1.11
CA SER A 14 16.32 5.16 -1.01
C SER A 14 15.38 4.51 -2.04
N LEU A 15 14.32 5.21 -2.43
CA LEU A 15 13.40 4.76 -3.49
C LEU A 15 14.08 4.78 -4.87
N LEU A 16 15.01 5.72 -5.10
CA LEU A 16 15.91 5.71 -6.27
C LEU A 16 16.73 4.41 -6.37
N SER A 17 17.15 3.82 -5.25
CA SER A 17 17.85 2.51 -5.25
C SER A 17 16.93 1.30 -5.43
N ALA A 18 15.67 1.36 -4.97
CA ALA A 18 14.72 0.24 -5.09
C ALA A 18 14.28 -0.01 -6.55
N GLY A 19 14.16 1.04 -7.38
CA GLY A 19 13.93 0.92 -8.81
C GLY A 19 15.09 0.27 -9.60
N CYS A 20 16.26 0.10 -8.99
CA CYS A 20 17.45 -0.45 -9.63
C CYS A 20 17.65 -1.96 -9.41
N ASN A 21 17.02 -2.55 -8.39
CA ASN A 21 17.15 -3.97 -8.05
C ASN A 21 15.82 -4.69 -8.34
N ARG A 22 15.61 -5.18 -9.57
CA ARG A 22 14.54 -6.18 -9.82
C ARG A 22 14.98 -7.54 -9.26
N ALA A 23 14.56 -7.85 -8.03
CA ALA A 23 14.25 -9.21 -7.58
C ALA A 23 13.45 -9.18 -6.26
N GLU A 24 12.25 -9.78 -6.32
CA GLU A 24 11.30 -10.18 -5.27
C GLU A 24 10.39 -9.12 -4.59
N PRO A 25 9.07 -9.38 -4.48
CA PRO A 25 8.10 -8.47 -3.89
C PRO A 25 8.00 -8.67 -2.37
N GLU A 26 8.65 -7.83 -1.58
CA GLU A 26 8.25 -7.65 -0.18
C GLU A 26 7.11 -6.63 -0.10
N LYS A 27 6.02 -7.03 0.55
CA LYS A 27 4.82 -6.21 0.79
C LYS A 27 5.19 -4.99 1.64
N ILE A 28 5.41 -3.84 1.00
CA ILE A 28 5.52 -2.57 1.71
C ILE A 28 4.10 -2.14 2.10
N ASN A 29 3.84 -2.17 3.40
CA ASN A 29 2.58 -1.74 4.01
C ASN A 29 2.54 -0.20 4.04
N THR A 30 2.03 0.44 2.98
CA THR A 30 1.83 1.89 2.90
C THR A 30 0.56 2.32 3.62
N GLY A 31 0.54 2.11 4.94
CA GLY A 31 -0.44 2.71 5.82
C GLY A 31 0.06 4.07 6.34
N SER A 32 -0.65 5.14 6.00
CA SER A 32 -0.59 6.47 6.62
C SER A 32 0.46 7.46 6.10
N LEU A 33 0.14 8.11 4.97
CA LEU A 33 0.60 9.47 4.67
C LEU A 33 -0.60 10.35 4.32
N VAL A 34 -1.51 10.54 5.27
CA VAL A 34 -2.49 11.65 5.23
C VAL A 34 -2.65 12.20 6.64
N LYS A 35 -1.98 13.33 6.92
CA LYS A 35 -2.47 14.51 7.65
C LYS A 35 -1.30 15.38 8.11
N ALA A 36 -1.08 16.49 7.41
CA ALA A 36 -0.43 17.67 7.97
C ALA A 36 -1.29 18.87 7.59
N GLY A 37 -2.23 19.22 8.46
CA GLY A 37 -3.06 20.40 8.31
C GLY A 37 -3.59 20.81 9.67
N GLU A 38 -2.90 21.74 10.32
CA GLU A 38 -3.49 22.60 11.34
C GLU A 38 -2.97 24.03 11.16
N SER A 39 -3.90 24.94 10.87
CA SER A 39 -3.80 26.36 11.24
C SER A 39 -4.58 26.58 12.55
N PRO A 40 -4.23 27.61 13.34
CA PRO A 40 -4.67 27.72 14.72
C PRO A 40 -6.12 28.20 14.88
N SER A 41 -6.67 27.72 15.98
CA SER A 41 -7.95 27.98 16.65
C SER A 41 -8.44 29.43 16.70
N ASP A 42 -9.77 29.60 16.73
CA ASP A 42 -10.39 30.32 17.85
C ASP A 42 -11.88 29.97 18.08
N ARG A 43 -12.16 29.58 19.34
CA ARG A 43 -13.39 29.77 20.16
C ARG A 43 -14.51 28.71 20.21
N ALA A 44 -14.66 28.25 21.48
CA ALA A 44 -15.87 27.85 22.22
C ALA A 44 -16.59 26.57 21.75
N GLY A 45 -16.92 25.59 22.59
CA GLY A 45 -16.95 25.41 24.03
C GLY A 45 -17.92 24.25 24.34
N VAL A 46 -17.87 23.73 25.57
CA VAL A 46 -18.81 22.78 26.23
C VAL A 46 -18.42 21.28 26.19
N ASP A 47 -17.61 20.92 27.19
CA ASP A 47 -17.87 19.97 28.29
C ASP A 47 -18.63 18.65 28.04
N SER A 48 -17.97 17.53 28.34
CA SER A 48 -18.58 16.43 29.11
C SER A 48 -17.53 15.44 29.68
N GLY A 49 -17.30 15.48 30.99
CA GLY A 49 -17.35 14.30 31.88
C GLY A 49 -16.22 13.24 31.88
N VAL A 50 -15.15 13.47 32.68
CA VAL A 50 -14.59 12.66 33.82
C VAL A 50 -14.42 11.11 33.69
N PRO A 51 -13.43 10.40 34.33
CA PRO A 51 -12.30 10.81 35.20
C PRO A 51 -10.89 10.31 34.81
N VAL A 52 -9.91 11.04 35.35
CA VAL A 52 -8.51 10.68 35.54
C VAL A 52 -8.35 9.61 36.62
N LEU A 53 -7.50 8.60 36.38
CA LEU A 53 -6.84 7.82 37.43
C LEU A 53 -5.32 7.97 37.29
N LYS A 54 -4.73 8.57 38.32
CA LYS A 54 -3.30 8.70 38.58
C LYS A 54 -2.82 7.56 39.46
N ASP A 55 -1.52 7.29 39.32
CA ASP A 55 -0.59 6.64 40.25
C ASP A 55 -0.77 5.14 40.51
N SER A 56 0.24 4.37 40.12
CA SER A 56 1.09 3.59 41.04
C SER A 56 1.98 2.64 40.24
N LEU A 57 3.29 2.72 40.41
CA LEU A 57 4.09 1.63 41.01
C LEU A 57 5.56 2.00 41.07
N GLN A 58 6.07 1.89 42.29
CA GLN A 58 7.41 2.22 42.75
C GLN A 58 8.41 1.12 42.38
N ALA A 59 9.68 1.54 42.34
CA ALA A 59 10.86 0.72 42.19
C ALA A 59 11.07 -0.29 43.33
N GLN A 60 11.78 -1.39 43.01
CA GLN A 60 12.65 -2.10 43.96
C GLN A 60 13.98 -2.47 43.27
N PRO A 61 15.13 -2.30 43.96
CA PRO A 61 16.46 -2.70 43.48
C PRO A 61 16.85 -4.07 44.03
N LEU A 62 17.77 -4.76 43.35
CA LEU A 62 18.52 -5.88 43.93
C LEU A 62 20.01 -5.75 43.59
N ASP A 63 20.76 -5.58 44.67
CA ASP A 63 22.22 -5.64 44.74
C ASP A 63 22.75 -7.06 44.50
N GLY A 64 24.01 -7.15 44.07
CA GLY A 64 24.78 -8.39 44.03
C GLY A 64 26.16 -8.21 43.41
N GLU A 65 27.12 -7.74 44.21
CA GLU A 65 28.56 -7.84 43.90
C GLU A 65 29.00 -9.31 43.87
N GLU A 66 29.84 -9.68 42.90
CA GLU A 66 31.00 -10.54 43.19
C GLU A 66 32.09 -10.40 42.12
N SER A 67 33.33 -10.26 42.61
CA SER A 67 34.54 -10.02 41.83
C SER A 67 35.10 -11.29 41.17
N ARG A 68 35.89 -11.13 40.10
CA ARG A 68 37.29 -11.66 40.01
C ARG A 68 37.94 -11.45 38.64
N VAL A 69 39.15 -10.87 38.70
CA VAL A 69 40.38 -11.23 37.98
C VAL A 69 40.40 -11.10 36.44
N ALA A 70 41.23 -10.16 35.97
CA ALA A 70 41.77 -10.15 34.61
C ALA A 70 42.88 -11.20 34.43
N PRO A 71 42.99 -11.81 33.24
CA PRO A 71 44.28 -12.19 32.69
C PRO A 71 44.55 -11.53 31.34
N THR A 72 45.83 -11.28 31.12
CA THR A 72 46.48 -10.65 29.98
C THR A 72 46.58 -11.53 28.72
N LEU A 73 46.44 -10.87 27.57
CA LEU A 73 47.09 -11.05 26.25
C LEU A 73 47.34 -12.48 25.71
N GLY A 74 46.68 -12.81 24.60
CA GLY A 74 47.01 -13.91 23.69
C GLY A 74 46.36 -13.71 22.32
N GLU A 75 47.12 -13.90 21.25
CA GLU A 75 46.74 -13.74 19.84
C GLU A 75 45.72 -14.80 19.35
N GLN A 76 45.09 -14.46 18.21
CA GLN A 76 44.33 -15.29 17.26
C GLN A 76 42.85 -15.55 17.57
N GLU A 77 41.95 -15.03 16.73
CA GLU A 77 41.31 -15.78 15.63
C GLU A 77 40.31 -14.90 14.86
N ASN A 78 40.42 -14.95 13.53
CA ASN A 78 39.45 -14.37 12.60
C ASN A 78 38.31 -15.39 12.49
N VAL A 79 37.13 -15.06 13.05
CA VAL A 79 35.93 -15.91 12.98
C VAL A 79 34.85 -15.17 12.18
N ALA A 80 34.37 -15.81 11.11
CA ALA A 80 33.32 -15.30 10.24
C ALA A 80 31.95 -15.20 10.97
N PRO A 81 31.08 -14.23 10.63
CA PRO A 81 29.78 -14.07 11.27
C PRO A 81 28.71 -14.90 10.56
N LYS A 82 27.96 -15.73 11.30
CA LYS A 82 26.58 -16.19 11.01
C LYS A 82 25.96 -16.74 12.32
N PRO A 83 24.62 -16.85 12.49
CA PRO A 83 23.50 -16.43 11.64
C PRO A 83 22.53 -15.46 12.36
N GLU A 84 21.86 -14.61 11.57
CA GLU A 84 20.61 -13.90 11.92
C GLU A 84 20.66 -12.91 13.12
N ILE A 85 20.82 -11.62 12.80
CA ILE A 85 19.90 -10.52 13.22
C ILE A 85 19.69 -10.30 14.75
N ALA A 86 20.38 -11.02 15.64
CA ALA A 86 19.85 -11.22 16.98
C ALA A 86 19.85 -10.00 17.92
N GLN A 87 20.42 -8.85 17.55
CA GLN A 87 20.33 -7.62 18.37
C GLN A 87 20.24 -6.32 17.54
N LEU A 88 19.56 -6.32 16.39
CA LEU A 88 19.32 -5.14 15.53
C LEU A 88 18.46 -4.00 16.17
N VAL A 89 18.58 -3.75 17.48
CA VAL A 89 18.03 -2.55 18.13
C VAL A 89 19.06 -1.99 19.12
N PRO A 90 19.82 -0.95 18.75
CA PRO A 90 20.52 -0.16 19.74
C PRO A 90 19.52 0.81 20.39
N LYS A 91 19.48 0.82 21.72
CA LYS A 91 19.10 2.02 22.46
C LYS A 91 20.04 3.14 21.98
N SER A 92 19.49 4.32 21.73
CA SER A 92 20.02 5.47 20.95
C SER A 92 21.52 5.83 21.02
N ASN A 93 22.32 5.25 21.91
CA ASN A 93 23.74 5.57 22.11
C ASN A 93 24.75 4.57 21.49
N GLU A 94 24.34 3.49 20.81
CA GLU A 94 25.28 2.47 20.25
C GLU A 94 25.36 2.39 18.71
N LEU A 95 24.56 3.18 17.98
CA LEU A 95 24.59 3.28 16.50
C LEU A 95 26.01 3.37 15.88
N PRO A 96 26.97 4.14 16.44
CA PRO A 96 28.31 4.24 15.87
C PRO A 96 29.09 2.91 15.80
N ARG A 97 28.82 1.94 16.69
CA ARG A 97 29.53 0.64 16.72
C ARG A 97 28.97 -0.37 15.73
N THR A 98 27.66 -0.37 15.50
CA THR A 98 27.01 -1.23 14.49
C THR A 98 27.57 -0.99 13.08
N PHE A 99 28.00 0.24 12.79
CA PHE A 99 28.51 0.65 11.47
C PHE A 99 30.03 0.50 11.28
N GLU A 100 30.80 0.17 12.33
CA GLU A 100 32.25 -0.10 12.20
C GLU A 100 32.54 -1.43 11.48
N LEU A 101 31.63 -2.38 11.56
CA LEU A 101 31.73 -3.70 10.93
C LEU A 101 31.47 -3.66 9.42
N LEU A 102 30.94 -2.54 8.92
CA LEU A 102 30.53 -2.35 7.53
C LEU A 102 31.62 -1.62 6.71
N GLN A 103 32.89 -2.00 6.81
CA GLN A 103 33.95 -1.39 5.97
C GLN A 103 34.59 -2.41 5.04
N PRO A 104 34.59 -2.18 3.71
CA PRO A 104 35.25 -3.08 2.79
C PRO A 104 36.77 -2.85 2.85
N ASN A 105 37.59 -3.91 2.79
CA ASN A 105 39.05 -3.81 2.78
C ASN A 105 39.61 -3.90 1.35
N PRO A 106 40.84 -3.48 1.03
CA PRO A 106 41.35 -3.43 -0.34
C PRO A 106 41.33 -4.75 -1.14
N THR A 107 41.17 -5.89 -0.48
CA THR A 107 41.12 -7.23 -1.10
C THR A 107 39.71 -7.78 -1.34
N THR A 108 38.66 -7.03 -0.93
CA THR A 108 37.25 -7.41 -1.16
C THR A 108 36.95 -7.55 -2.66
N VAL A 109 36.37 -8.69 -3.04
CA VAL A 109 36.01 -9.03 -4.44
C VAL A 109 34.68 -8.40 -4.86
N PRO A 110 34.34 -8.33 -6.17
CA PRO A 110 33.11 -7.68 -6.65
C PRO A 110 31.82 -8.17 -5.96
N ALA A 111 31.64 -9.48 -5.82
CA ALA A 111 30.46 -10.07 -5.17
C ALA A 111 30.32 -9.65 -3.70
N GLU A 112 31.44 -9.59 -2.97
CA GLU A 112 31.44 -9.13 -1.57
C GLU A 112 31.15 -7.63 -1.47
N LEU A 113 31.64 -6.81 -2.41
CA LEU A 113 31.30 -5.37 -2.46
C LEU A 113 29.81 -5.15 -2.76
N LEU A 114 29.20 -5.97 -3.61
CA LEU A 114 27.76 -5.93 -3.85
C LEU A 114 26.96 -6.26 -2.59
N ASP A 115 27.32 -7.33 -1.89
CA ASP A 115 26.68 -7.68 -0.61
C ASP A 115 26.86 -6.57 0.42
N HIS A 116 28.04 -5.96 0.43
CA HIS A 116 28.34 -4.85 1.31
C HIS A 116 27.47 -3.61 1.04
N ILE A 117 27.27 -3.26 -0.23
CA ILE A 117 26.35 -2.18 -0.63
C ILE A 117 24.92 -2.48 -0.16
N ARG A 118 24.46 -3.73 -0.30
CA ARG A 118 23.12 -4.15 0.17
C ARG A 118 22.98 -4.05 1.69
N GLU A 119 24.01 -4.40 2.45
CA GLU A 119 24.01 -4.25 3.91
C GLU A 119 23.93 -2.77 4.33
N ILE A 120 24.66 -1.90 3.64
CA ILE A 120 24.57 -0.46 3.86
C ILE A 120 23.17 0.06 3.55
N ASP A 121 22.53 -0.42 2.48
CA ASP A 121 21.16 -0.04 2.14
C ASP A 121 20.15 -0.42 3.23
N ARG A 122 20.25 -1.63 3.78
CA ARG A 122 19.44 -2.05 4.94
C ARG A 122 19.69 -1.17 6.16
N ALA A 123 20.95 -0.80 6.41
CA ALA A 123 21.32 0.09 7.51
C ALA A 123 20.72 1.50 7.34
N ILE A 124 20.70 2.03 6.12
CA ILE A 124 20.09 3.33 5.82
C ILE A 124 18.56 3.26 6.03
N GLN A 125 17.91 2.20 5.56
CA GLN A 125 16.47 1.99 5.77
C GLN A 125 16.11 1.92 7.27
N GLU A 126 16.91 1.21 8.06
CA GLU A 126 16.70 1.13 9.51
C GLU A 126 16.92 2.50 10.18
N LEU A 127 17.94 3.26 9.77
CA LEU A 127 18.15 4.62 10.26
C LEU A 127 16.94 5.52 9.95
N VAL A 128 16.38 5.43 8.72
CA VAL A 128 15.14 6.15 8.33
C VAL A 128 13.98 5.74 9.23
N ARG A 129 13.77 4.45 9.47
CA ARG A 129 12.71 3.94 10.35
C ARG A 129 12.84 4.48 11.77
N LEU A 130 14.05 4.51 12.31
CA LEU A 130 14.33 5.06 13.64
C LEU A 130 14.07 6.57 13.69
N GLY A 131 14.48 7.31 12.65
CA GLY A 131 14.23 8.75 12.54
C GLY A 131 12.74 9.10 12.43
N MET A 132 11.94 8.32 11.70
CA MET A 132 10.49 8.52 11.59
C MET A 132 9.75 8.33 12.92
N ASN A 133 10.28 7.47 13.80
CA ASN A 133 9.71 7.18 15.11
C ASN A 133 10.30 8.06 16.23
N ASP A 134 11.07 9.10 15.89
CA ASP A 134 11.80 9.96 16.82
C ASP A 134 12.67 9.18 17.84
N ALA A 135 13.12 7.97 17.43
CA ALA A 135 13.91 7.07 18.28
C ALA A 135 15.41 7.42 18.28
N VAL A 136 15.83 8.35 17.43
CA VAL A 136 17.21 8.85 17.27
C VAL A 136 17.18 10.36 17.17
N ASP A 137 18.10 11.04 17.84
CA ASP A 137 18.20 12.50 17.78
C ASP A 137 18.75 13.01 16.43
N GLU A 138 18.45 14.27 16.07
CA GLU A 138 18.81 14.87 14.79
C GLU A 138 20.32 14.79 14.50
N GLN A 139 21.16 14.98 15.52
CA GLN A 139 22.62 14.96 15.36
C GLN A 139 23.12 13.55 15.04
N SER A 140 22.66 12.55 15.80
CA SER A 140 22.99 11.14 15.55
C SER A 140 22.45 10.64 14.21
N TYR A 141 21.26 11.10 13.82
CA TYR A 141 20.65 10.78 12.54
C TYR A 141 21.50 11.28 11.36
N VAL A 142 21.86 12.56 11.37
CA VAL A 142 22.70 13.17 10.31
C VAL A 142 24.09 12.54 10.29
N ALA A 143 24.73 12.36 11.45
CA ALA A 143 26.05 11.76 11.53
C ALA A 143 26.09 10.31 11.01
N GLY A 144 25.08 9.50 11.37
CA GLY A 144 24.92 8.13 10.90
C GLY A 144 24.69 8.07 9.39
N GLY A 145 23.77 8.90 8.88
CA GLY A 145 23.45 8.94 7.45
C GLY A 145 24.64 9.37 6.58
N LEU A 146 25.39 10.39 7.00
CA LEU A 146 26.60 10.82 6.29
C LEU A 146 27.69 9.75 6.30
N ARG A 147 27.82 8.99 7.40
CA ARG A 147 28.77 7.88 7.49
C ARG A 147 28.40 6.74 6.55
N LEU A 148 27.14 6.31 6.56
CA LEU A 148 26.64 5.26 5.67
C LEU A 148 26.75 5.67 4.19
N GLY A 149 26.42 6.93 3.88
CA GLY A 149 26.61 7.50 2.55
C GLY A 149 28.06 7.42 2.07
N ARG A 150 29.04 7.81 2.91
CA ARG A 150 30.46 7.69 2.56
C ARG A 150 30.90 6.24 2.31
N LEU A 151 30.47 5.30 3.17
CA LEU A 151 30.77 3.88 3.00
C LEU A 151 30.19 3.33 1.68
N LYS A 152 28.95 3.68 1.36
CA LYS A 152 28.31 3.27 0.11
C LYS A 152 29.01 3.87 -1.10
N HIS A 153 29.40 5.14 -1.03
CA HIS A 153 30.15 5.80 -2.09
C HIS A 153 31.50 5.13 -2.34
N GLU A 154 32.26 4.82 -1.28
CA GLU A 154 33.54 4.12 -1.38
C GLU A 154 33.38 2.71 -1.95
N ALA A 155 32.44 1.93 -1.42
CA ALA A 155 32.16 0.56 -1.89
C ALA A 155 31.76 0.55 -3.38
N GLY A 156 30.88 1.47 -3.79
CA GLY A 156 30.44 1.64 -5.17
C GLY A 156 31.59 2.02 -6.10
N GLY A 157 32.42 2.99 -5.71
CA GLY A 157 33.56 3.42 -6.51
C GLY A 157 34.61 2.32 -6.68
N ARG A 158 34.84 1.52 -5.63
CA ARG A 158 35.70 0.35 -5.71
C ARG A 158 35.14 -0.68 -6.66
N LEU A 159 33.87 -1.05 -6.53
CA LEU A 159 33.20 -2.02 -7.40
C LEU A 159 33.26 -1.59 -8.88
N ALA A 160 33.02 -0.30 -9.16
CA ALA A 160 33.11 0.27 -10.50
C ALA A 160 34.53 0.25 -11.10
N SER A 161 35.57 0.21 -10.25
CA SER A 161 36.98 0.27 -10.65
C SER A 161 37.68 -1.10 -10.75
N LEU A 162 37.05 -2.17 -10.26
CA LEU A 162 37.65 -3.51 -10.24
C LEU A 162 37.75 -4.10 -11.65
N ASN A 163 38.93 -4.63 -11.98
CA ASN A 163 39.20 -5.21 -13.31
C ASN A 163 38.41 -6.50 -13.57
N ASP A 164 38.14 -7.27 -12.51
CA ASP A 164 37.41 -8.53 -12.55
C ASP A 164 35.89 -8.36 -12.40
N ALA A 165 35.41 -7.15 -12.14
CA ALA A 165 33.98 -6.85 -12.13
C ALA A 165 33.40 -6.95 -13.55
N THR A 166 32.23 -7.57 -13.65
CA THR A 166 31.39 -7.58 -14.86
C THR A 166 30.85 -6.19 -15.17
N ASP A 167 30.35 -5.97 -16.39
CA ASP A 167 29.75 -4.67 -16.77
C ASP A 167 28.53 -4.34 -15.88
N GLU A 168 27.75 -5.35 -15.49
CA GLU A 168 26.61 -5.21 -14.57
C GLU A 168 27.05 -4.82 -13.16
N GLU A 169 28.11 -5.44 -12.64
CA GLU A 169 28.70 -5.07 -11.35
C GLU A 169 29.27 -3.65 -11.38
N ARG A 170 29.98 -3.27 -12.44
CA ARG A 170 30.49 -1.90 -12.58
C ARG A 170 29.35 -0.89 -12.64
N ARG A 171 28.29 -1.20 -13.39
CA ARG A 171 27.07 -0.39 -13.42
C ARG A 171 26.47 -0.25 -12.02
N ALA A 172 26.32 -1.33 -11.27
CA ALA A 172 25.82 -1.30 -9.89
C ALA A 172 26.69 -0.44 -8.98
N GLY A 173 28.02 -0.48 -9.14
CA GLY A 173 28.96 0.38 -8.43
C GLY A 173 28.72 1.88 -8.71
N LEU A 174 28.57 2.25 -9.98
CA LEU A 174 28.29 3.64 -10.39
C LEU A 174 26.93 4.13 -9.86
N ILE A 175 25.89 3.28 -9.89
CA ILE A 175 24.58 3.58 -9.29
C ILE A 175 24.73 3.79 -7.78
N ALA A 176 25.48 2.92 -7.10
CA ALA A 176 25.70 3.04 -5.66
C ALA A 176 26.37 4.38 -5.30
N GLN A 177 27.34 4.84 -6.10
CA GLN A 177 27.95 6.16 -5.93
C GLN A 177 26.94 7.30 -6.11
N LEU A 178 26.14 7.25 -7.18
CA LEU A 178 25.12 8.27 -7.48
C LEU A 178 24.11 8.39 -6.32
N VAL A 179 23.59 7.25 -5.83
CA VAL A 179 22.65 7.20 -4.71
C VAL A 179 23.30 7.69 -3.42
N ALA A 180 24.53 7.26 -3.13
CA ALA A 180 25.25 7.67 -1.93
C ALA A 180 25.48 9.19 -1.86
N LEU A 181 25.90 9.78 -2.98
CA LEU A 181 26.08 11.23 -3.11
C LEU A 181 24.75 11.98 -2.99
N SER A 182 23.66 11.45 -3.53
CA SER A 182 22.29 11.98 -3.36
C SER A 182 21.85 11.96 -1.89
N HIS A 183 22.10 10.87 -1.17
CA HIS A 183 21.80 10.74 0.26
C HIS A 183 22.54 11.80 1.09
N MET A 184 23.85 11.93 0.88
CA MET A 184 24.68 12.90 1.61
C MET A 184 24.29 14.35 1.27
N SER A 185 23.99 14.63 0.01
CA SER A 185 23.45 15.93 -0.42
C SER A 185 22.15 16.28 0.31
N GLY A 186 21.22 15.32 0.42
CA GLY A 186 19.98 15.46 1.18
C GLY A 186 20.19 15.74 2.68
N LEU A 187 21.31 15.25 3.23
CA LEU A 187 21.77 15.53 4.60
C LEU A 187 22.60 16.82 4.72
N ARG A 188 22.53 17.70 3.70
CA ARG A 188 23.19 19.01 3.63
C ARG A 188 24.71 18.96 3.54
N ASP A 189 25.27 17.87 3.03
CA ASP A 189 26.69 17.82 2.67
C ASP A 189 26.92 18.55 1.34
N VAL A 190 27.50 19.74 1.43
CA VAL A 190 27.73 20.63 0.28
C VAL A 190 28.76 20.07 -0.69
N GLU A 191 29.79 19.36 -0.20
CA GLU A 191 30.80 18.78 -1.07
C GLU A 191 30.24 17.56 -1.81
N ALA A 192 29.45 16.73 -1.12
CA ALA A 192 28.72 15.65 -1.78
C ALA A 192 27.74 16.18 -2.84
N ALA A 193 27.07 17.31 -2.60
CA ALA A 193 26.19 17.92 -3.61
C ALA A 193 26.96 18.37 -4.87
N LYS A 194 28.14 18.99 -4.72
CA LYS A 194 29.00 19.39 -5.85
C LYS A 194 29.56 18.19 -6.61
N GLU A 195 29.93 17.14 -5.89
CA GLU A 195 30.40 15.89 -6.49
C GLU A 195 29.27 15.16 -7.22
N LEU A 196 28.08 15.09 -6.62
CA LEU A 196 26.87 14.53 -7.23
C LEU A 196 26.56 15.19 -8.57
N GLN A 197 26.54 16.52 -8.61
CA GLN A 197 26.23 17.25 -9.85
C GLN A 197 27.23 16.93 -10.96
N ARG A 198 28.54 17.01 -10.67
CA ARG A 198 29.60 16.71 -11.66
C ARG A 198 29.54 15.26 -12.12
N PHE A 199 29.30 14.33 -11.20
CA PHE A 199 29.23 12.91 -11.51
C PHE A 199 28.00 12.58 -12.35
N ALA A 200 26.85 13.17 -12.04
CA ALA A 200 25.63 13.03 -12.83
C ALA A 200 25.78 13.66 -14.23
N GLU A 201 26.43 14.82 -14.37
CA GLU A 201 26.75 15.43 -15.69
C GLU A 201 27.63 14.52 -16.55
N GLN A 202 28.60 13.83 -15.93
CA GLN A 202 29.43 12.85 -16.63
C GLN A 202 28.60 11.63 -17.06
N LEU A 203 27.84 11.05 -16.15
CA LEU A 203 27.08 9.82 -16.40
C LEU A 203 25.84 10.04 -17.29
N SER A 204 25.32 11.27 -17.40
CA SER A 204 24.20 11.58 -18.31
C SER A 204 24.55 11.36 -19.80
N HIS A 205 25.85 11.27 -20.11
CA HIS A 205 26.40 10.99 -21.44
C HIS A 205 26.93 9.56 -21.58
N SER A 206 26.65 8.67 -20.62
CA SER A 206 27.04 7.27 -20.66
C SER A 206 26.39 6.53 -21.84
N GLU A 207 27.11 5.56 -22.42
CA GLU A 207 26.54 4.63 -23.40
C GLU A 207 25.50 3.69 -22.76
N ASP A 208 25.57 3.49 -21.44
CA ASP A 208 24.53 2.81 -20.68
C ASP A 208 23.31 3.73 -20.52
N ALA A 209 22.24 3.42 -21.27
CA ALA A 209 21.03 4.21 -21.31
C ALA A 209 20.35 4.36 -19.93
N GLY A 210 20.47 3.36 -19.05
CA GLY A 210 19.90 3.39 -17.71
C GLY A 210 20.67 4.32 -16.78
N LEU A 211 22.00 4.25 -16.78
CA LEU A 211 22.85 5.20 -16.05
C LEU A 211 22.65 6.63 -16.56
N ALA A 212 22.56 6.80 -17.88
CA ALA A 212 22.31 8.10 -18.49
C ALA A 212 20.96 8.67 -18.04
N HIS A 213 19.91 7.86 -18.02
CA HIS A 213 18.58 8.28 -17.57
C HIS A 213 18.57 8.65 -16.07
N GLN A 214 19.07 7.78 -15.19
CA GLN A 214 19.11 8.06 -13.75
C GLN A 214 19.88 9.34 -13.44
N SER A 215 20.96 9.60 -14.17
CA SER A 215 21.74 10.82 -14.04
C SER A 215 20.95 12.06 -14.48
N ARG A 216 20.15 11.96 -15.56
CA ARG A 216 19.22 13.05 -15.95
C ARG A 216 18.17 13.33 -14.89
N VAL A 217 17.65 12.30 -14.21
CA VAL A 217 16.69 12.47 -13.08
C VAL A 217 17.36 13.24 -11.93
N VAL A 218 18.61 12.93 -11.59
CA VAL A 218 19.38 13.67 -10.58
C VAL A 218 19.59 15.12 -10.99
N LEU A 219 20.00 15.37 -12.24
CA LEU A 219 20.23 16.72 -12.76
C LEU A 219 18.95 17.55 -12.78
N LEU A 220 17.80 16.94 -13.06
CA LEU A 220 16.50 17.61 -12.94
C LEU A 220 16.29 18.17 -11.53
N GLY A 221 16.67 17.43 -10.48
CA GLY A 221 16.62 17.90 -9.11
C GLY A 221 17.49 19.14 -8.86
N PHE A 222 18.69 19.20 -9.46
CA PHE A 222 19.55 20.39 -9.38
C PHE A 222 18.96 21.59 -10.11
N GLU A 223 18.31 21.38 -11.25
CA GLU A 223 17.62 22.45 -11.97
C GLU A 223 16.47 23.05 -11.14
N VAL A 224 15.66 22.18 -10.52
CA VAL A 224 14.60 22.60 -9.60
C VAL A 224 15.20 23.41 -8.44
N GLN A 225 16.30 22.94 -7.84
CA GLN A 225 16.97 23.65 -6.75
C GLN A 225 17.59 24.99 -7.19
N ALA A 226 18.15 25.07 -8.40
CA ALA A 226 18.71 26.29 -8.95
C ALA A 226 17.63 27.36 -9.18
N LEU A 227 16.44 26.95 -9.61
CA LEU A 227 15.26 27.82 -9.66
C LEU A 227 14.87 28.29 -8.25
N GLN A 228 14.67 27.37 -7.30
CA GLN A 228 14.29 27.73 -5.92
C GLN A 228 15.26 28.73 -5.26
N ASN A 229 16.56 28.58 -5.52
CA ASN A 229 17.59 29.45 -4.96
C ASN A 229 17.75 30.78 -5.72
N GLY A 230 16.98 31.00 -6.79
CA GLY A 230 17.06 32.19 -7.63
C GLY A 230 18.33 32.29 -8.48
N ILE A 231 19.09 31.20 -8.61
CA ILE A 231 20.26 31.09 -9.50
C ILE A 231 19.78 31.13 -10.94
N LYS A 232 18.72 30.35 -11.25
CA LYS A 232 17.98 30.45 -12.50
C LYS A 232 16.68 31.22 -12.27
N LYS A 233 16.26 31.97 -13.29
CA LYS A 233 15.05 32.81 -13.27
C LYS A 233 13.98 32.38 -14.27
N ASP A 234 14.32 31.48 -15.17
CA ASP A 234 13.45 31.02 -16.26
C ASP A 234 13.27 29.50 -16.16
N PRO A 235 12.03 28.97 -16.09
CA PRO A 235 11.77 27.54 -16.03
C PRO A 235 11.95 26.79 -17.36
N ASN A 236 12.26 27.46 -18.47
CA ASN A 236 12.32 26.82 -19.79
C ASN A 236 13.34 25.68 -19.90
N ASP A 237 14.51 25.82 -19.27
CA ASP A 237 15.51 24.74 -19.24
C ASP A 237 14.97 23.50 -18.52
N LEU A 238 14.27 23.70 -17.40
CA LEU A 238 13.64 22.63 -16.63
C LEU A 238 12.56 21.93 -17.48
N LEU A 239 11.73 22.70 -18.18
CA LEU A 239 10.70 22.14 -19.07
C LEU A 239 11.30 21.29 -20.18
N ALA A 240 12.38 21.76 -20.83
CA ALA A 240 13.07 20.99 -21.86
C ALA A 240 13.65 19.67 -21.31
N GLN A 241 14.17 19.67 -20.08
CA GLN A 241 14.65 18.45 -19.43
C GLN A 241 13.52 17.47 -19.10
N VAL A 242 12.37 17.97 -18.63
CA VAL A 242 11.18 17.14 -18.37
C VAL A 242 10.67 16.50 -19.66
N GLU A 243 10.56 17.26 -20.75
CA GLU A 243 10.08 16.77 -22.05
C GLU A 243 11.02 15.72 -22.68
N GLY A 244 12.32 15.79 -22.39
CA GLY A 244 13.32 14.82 -22.85
C GLY A 244 13.67 13.71 -21.86
N LEU A 245 12.97 13.61 -20.72
CA LEU A 245 13.40 12.73 -19.63
C LEU A 245 13.26 11.24 -20.00
N PHE A 246 12.14 10.89 -20.64
CA PHE A 246 11.77 9.50 -20.92
C PHE A 246 12.03 9.12 -22.37
N THR A 247 12.79 8.05 -22.56
CA THR A 247 13.11 7.46 -23.86
C THR A 247 12.57 6.04 -24.04
N SER A 248 12.19 5.35 -22.95
CA SER A 248 11.71 3.96 -22.98
C SER A 248 10.80 3.63 -21.80
N ALA A 249 9.78 2.78 -22.03
CA ALA A 249 8.67 2.57 -21.07
C ALA A 249 9.12 2.10 -19.67
N ASP A 250 10.23 1.38 -19.58
CA ASP A 250 10.85 0.89 -18.34
C ASP A 250 11.36 2.00 -17.41
N GLN A 251 11.37 3.25 -17.87
CA GLN A 251 11.77 4.43 -17.09
C GLN A 251 10.62 5.07 -16.30
N ARG A 252 9.37 4.60 -16.45
CA ARG A 252 8.22 5.15 -15.70
C ARG A 252 8.09 4.49 -14.33
N ASN A 253 9.00 4.83 -13.42
CA ASN A 253 9.00 4.32 -12.05
C ASN A 253 8.76 5.43 -11.03
N PHE A 254 8.66 5.03 -9.76
CA PHE A 254 8.36 5.93 -8.64
C PHE A 254 9.34 7.12 -8.53
N PRO A 255 10.66 6.97 -8.72
CA PRO A 255 11.57 8.10 -8.58
C PRO A 255 11.36 9.19 -9.63
N GLU A 256 11.11 8.82 -10.89
CA GLU A 256 10.82 9.77 -11.95
C GLU A 256 9.50 10.48 -11.70
N PHE A 257 8.48 9.74 -11.24
CA PHE A 257 7.19 10.32 -10.85
C PHE A 257 7.37 11.40 -9.78
N MET A 258 8.09 11.08 -8.71
CA MET A 258 8.36 12.01 -7.62
C MET A 258 9.19 13.22 -8.06
N ALA A 259 10.16 13.03 -8.96
CA ALA A 259 10.98 14.12 -9.49
C ALA A 259 10.13 15.14 -10.26
N LEU A 260 9.22 14.66 -11.12
CA LEU A 260 8.28 15.53 -11.85
C LEU A 260 7.28 16.22 -10.93
N GLN A 261 6.73 15.48 -9.95
CA GLN A 261 5.77 16.02 -9.00
C GLN A 261 6.39 17.15 -8.15
N ASN A 262 7.64 16.95 -7.70
CA ASN A 262 8.42 17.98 -7.01
C ASN A 262 8.68 19.18 -7.93
N ALA A 263 9.12 18.95 -9.18
CA ALA A 263 9.35 20.03 -10.15
C ALA A 263 8.09 20.89 -10.36
N ALA A 264 6.93 20.26 -10.56
CA ALA A 264 5.65 20.95 -10.70
C ALA A 264 5.27 21.76 -9.45
N GLN A 265 5.47 21.19 -8.25
CA GLN A 265 5.19 21.87 -6.99
C GLN A 265 6.06 23.10 -6.79
N VAL A 266 7.35 23.00 -7.11
CA VAL A 266 8.29 24.13 -7.02
C VAL A 266 7.91 25.25 -7.99
N LEU A 267 7.60 24.89 -9.24
CA LEU A 267 7.16 25.86 -10.24
C LEU A 267 5.90 26.60 -9.77
N GLN A 268 4.96 25.90 -9.14
CA GLN A 268 3.76 26.50 -8.55
C GLN A 268 4.11 27.46 -7.41
N GLN A 269 5.02 27.08 -6.50
CA GLN A 269 5.46 27.93 -5.38
C GLN A 269 6.16 29.21 -5.85
N MET A 270 6.81 29.15 -7.02
CA MET A 270 7.49 30.27 -7.66
C MET A 270 6.60 31.08 -8.62
N ASP A 271 5.29 30.82 -8.64
CA ASP A 271 4.30 31.47 -9.51
C ASP A 271 4.51 31.22 -11.02
N PHE A 272 5.26 30.17 -11.39
CA PHE A 272 5.39 29.68 -12.76
C PHE A 272 4.24 28.71 -13.11
N MET A 273 3.00 29.21 -13.06
CA MET A 273 1.79 28.39 -13.17
C MET A 273 1.66 27.63 -14.51
N ASP A 274 2.07 28.24 -15.63
CA ASP A 274 2.03 27.59 -16.94
C ASP A 274 3.04 26.43 -17.04
N ALA A 275 4.25 26.65 -16.53
CA ALA A 275 5.29 25.62 -16.48
C ALA A 275 4.87 24.47 -15.55
N SER A 276 4.33 24.78 -14.37
CA SER A 276 3.80 23.79 -13.44
C SER A 276 2.72 22.91 -14.09
N ARG A 277 1.74 23.53 -14.75
CA ARG A 277 0.69 22.80 -15.48
C ARG A 277 1.26 21.93 -16.61
N ARG A 278 2.28 22.40 -17.31
CA ARG A 278 2.96 21.63 -18.36
C ARG A 278 3.64 20.39 -17.79
N VAL A 279 4.38 20.50 -16.69
CA VAL A 279 5.01 19.36 -16.01
C VAL A 279 3.95 18.37 -15.51
N MET A 280 2.87 18.85 -14.89
CA MET A 280 1.78 17.99 -14.43
C MET A 280 1.09 17.24 -15.58
N SER A 281 0.91 17.92 -16.73
CA SER A 281 0.37 17.28 -17.93
C SER A 281 1.28 16.17 -18.46
N ILE A 282 2.60 16.37 -18.43
CA ILE A 282 3.58 15.36 -18.85
C ILE A 282 3.57 14.19 -17.88
N LEU A 283 3.60 14.45 -16.57
CA LEU A 283 3.51 13.41 -15.54
C LEU A 283 2.24 12.56 -15.75
N ALA A 284 1.08 13.21 -15.91
CA ALA A 284 -0.17 12.52 -16.14
C ALA A 284 -0.14 11.65 -17.41
N SER A 285 0.37 12.16 -18.53
CA SER A 285 0.43 11.39 -19.78
C SER A 285 1.45 10.27 -19.77
N GLU A 286 2.61 10.48 -19.15
CA GLU A 286 3.70 9.50 -19.16
C GLU A 286 3.39 8.30 -18.26
N PHE A 287 2.67 8.54 -17.16
CA PHE A 287 2.38 7.51 -16.17
C PHE A 287 0.98 6.91 -16.26
N ILE A 288 0.11 7.37 -17.18
CA ILE A 288 -1.26 6.84 -17.32
C ILE A 288 -1.28 5.33 -17.62
N ASP A 289 -0.23 4.83 -18.28
CA ASP A 289 -0.05 3.42 -18.66
C ASP A 289 1.20 2.78 -17.99
N ALA A 290 1.72 3.37 -16.91
CA ALA A 290 2.84 2.81 -16.14
C ALA A 290 2.56 1.36 -15.69
N ASP A 291 3.54 0.48 -15.52
CA ASP A 291 3.26 -0.89 -15.07
C ASP A 291 2.71 -0.97 -13.64
N ASP A 292 3.09 0.01 -12.80
CA ASP A 292 2.70 0.11 -11.40
C ASP A 292 1.27 0.69 -11.25
N PRO A 293 0.32 -0.05 -10.62
CA PRO A 293 -1.05 0.41 -10.47
C PRO A 293 -1.21 1.69 -9.63
N GLN A 294 -0.33 1.91 -8.65
CA GLN A 294 -0.38 3.12 -7.83
C GLN A 294 0.00 4.34 -8.68
N LEU A 295 1.10 4.24 -9.44
CA LEU A 295 1.55 5.33 -10.31
C LEU A 295 0.52 5.69 -11.38
N ARG A 296 -0.08 4.68 -12.03
CA ARG A 296 -1.19 4.91 -12.98
C ARG A 296 -2.38 5.57 -12.33
N GLY A 297 -2.78 5.11 -11.15
CA GLY A 297 -3.91 5.67 -10.40
C GLY A 297 -3.70 7.14 -10.05
N GLU A 298 -2.50 7.49 -9.58
CA GLU A 298 -2.14 8.88 -9.29
C GLU A 298 -2.08 9.73 -10.56
N ALA A 299 -1.46 9.23 -11.63
CA ALA A 299 -1.42 9.91 -12.93
C ALA A 299 -2.83 10.15 -13.50
N TRP A 300 -3.72 9.17 -13.37
CA TRP A 300 -5.12 9.28 -13.75
C TRP A 300 -5.87 10.32 -12.91
N ALA A 301 -5.66 10.36 -11.59
CA ALA A 301 -6.28 11.37 -10.73
C ALA A 301 -5.84 12.79 -11.11
N LEU A 302 -4.58 12.96 -11.52
CA LEU A 302 -4.07 14.22 -12.05
C LEU A 302 -4.67 14.56 -13.42
N ALA A 303 -4.75 13.58 -14.33
CA ALA A 303 -5.32 13.75 -15.66
C ALA A 303 -6.80 14.16 -15.63
N THR A 304 -7.53 13.69 -14.62
CA THR A 304 -8.98 13.87 -14.49
C THR A 304 -9.37 15.00 -13.54
N GLN A 305 -8.40 15.72 -12.98
CA GLN A 305 -8.65 16.80 -12.05
C GLN A 305 -9.52 17.91 -12.67
N GLY A 306 -10.64 18.23 -12.02
CA GLY A 306 -11.58 19.25 -12.49
C GLY A 306 -12.46 18.82 -13.67
N SER A 307 -12.46 17.54 -14.02
CA SER A 307 -13.32 17.01 -15.07
C SER A 307 -14.80 16.97 -14.66
N GLN A 308 -15.66 17.45 -15.54
CA GLN A 308 -17.11 17.43 -15.33
C GLN A 308 -17.67 16.01 -15.33
N SER A 309 -17.11 15.07 -16.11
CA SER A 309 -17.61 13.68 -16.11
C SER A 309 -17.33 12.97 -14.79
N ILE A 310 -16.19 13.24 -14.16
CA ILE A 310 -15.88 12.76 -12.81
C ILE A 310 -16.83 13.37 -11.78
N GLU A 311 -17.05 14.69 -11.83
CA GLU A 311 -18.01 15.34 -10.95
C GLU A 311 -19.42 14.76 -11.10
N ASN A 312 -19.84 14.43 -12.32
CA ASN A 312 -21.13 13.81 -12.58
C ASN A 312 -21.23 12.43 -11.94
N LEU A 313 -20.18 11.61 -12.01
CA LEU A 313 -20.13 10.31 -11.34
C LEU A 313 -20.19 10.48 -9.83
N LEU A 314 -19.37 11.37 -9.25
CA LEU A 314 -19.40 11.66 -7.83
C LEU A 314 -20.79 12.12 -7.36
N ASN A 315 -21.46 12.98 -8.14
CA ASN A 315 -22.82 13.44 -7.86
C ASN A 315 -23.84 12.30 -7.93
N ALA A 316 -23.76 11.44 -8.94
CA ALA A 316 -24.62 10.26 -9.06
C ALA A 316 -24.40 9.28 -7.89
N MET A 317 -23.19 9.25 -7.34
CA MET A 317 -22.79 8.41 -6.22
C MET A 317 -23.08 8.99 -4.83
N LYS A 318 -23.47 10.27 -4.71
CA LYS A 318 -23.76 10.92 -3.41
C LYS A 318 -24.72 10.14 -2.50
N PRO A 319 -25.78 9.48 -3.00
CA PRO A 319 -26.68 8.70 -2.16
C PRO A 319 -26.06 7.41 -1.58
N LEU A 320 -24.88 6.98 -2.04
CA LEU A 320 -24.26 5.74 -1.58
C LEU A 320 -24.16 5.72 -0.04
N GLY A 321 -24.74 4.68 0.58
CA GLY A 321 -24.78 4.52 2.04
C GLY A 321 -25.88 5.30 2.77
N THR A 322 -26.62 6.19 2.09
CA THR A 322 -27.74 6.96 2.67
C THR A 322 -29.06 6.75 1.95
N GLY A 323 -29.05 6.22 0.73
CA GLY A 323 -30.23 5.92 -0.07
C GLY A 323 -29.91 5.14 -1.34
N GLU A 324 -30.91 5.03 -2.22
CA GLU A 324 -30.81 4.34 -3.51
C GLU A 324 -30.13 5.22 -4.56
N LEU A 325 -29.27 4.62 -5.37
CA LEU A 325 -28.64 5.22 -6.53
C LEU A 325 -29.55 5.08 -7.75
N ASP A 326 -29.55 6.11 -8.58
CA ASP A 326 -30.21 6.08 -9.87
C ASP A 326 -29.31 5.38 -10.91
N ALA A 327 -29.66 4.13 -11.26
CA ALA A 327 -28.87 3.33 -12.19
C ALA A 327 -28.65 4.01 -13.56
N PRO A 328 -29.66 4.65 -14.20
CA PRO A 328 -29.46 5.41 -15.44
C PRO A 328 -28.44 6.55 -15.31
N SER A 329 -28.46 7.30 -14.19
CA SER A 329 -27.51 8.39 -13.93
C SER A 329 -26.09 7.88 -13.75
N VAL A 330 -25.91 6.80 -12.97
CA VAL A 330 -24.59 6.16 -12.80
C VAL A 330 -24.05 5.67 -14.15
N ALA A 331 -24.88 5.01 -14.95
CA ALA A 331 -24.51 4.54 -16.29
C ALA A 331 -24.12 5.68 -17.23
N ALA A 332 -24.90 6.77 -17.22
CA ALA A 332 -24.63 7.94 -18.04
C ALA A 332 -23.31 8.63 -17.65
N ALA A 333 -23.04 8.75 -16.35
CA ALA A 333 -21.79 9.31 -15.85
C ALA A 333 -20.59 8.42 -16.21
N ALA A 334 -20.70 7.10 -16.03
CA ALA A 334 -19.66 6.16 -16.41
C ALA A 334 -19.35 6.22 -17.92
N ARG A 335 -20.38 6.28 -18.79
CA ARG A 335 -20.18 6.45 -20.24
C ARG A 335 -19.49 7.77 -20.58
N ALA A 336 -19.89 8.87 -19.96
CA ALA A 336 -19.26 10.17 -20.19
C ALA A 336 -17.77 10.14 -19.82
N MET A 337 -17.44 9.50 -18.69
CA MET A 337 -16.08 9.34 -18.21
C MET A 337 -15.23 8.45 -19.15
N ILE A 338 -15.79 7.35 -19.65
CA ILE A 338 -15.13 6.49 -20.66
C ILE A 338 -14.88 7.25 -21.97
N GLN A 339 -15.81 8.11 -22.39
CA GLN A 339 -15.67 8.93 -23.60
C GLN A 339 -14.63 10.03 -23.44
N GLU A 340 -14.56 10.67 -22.28
CA GLU A 340 -13.60 11.74 -21.99
C GLU A 340 -12.19 11.18 -21.78
N PHE A 341 -12.07 10.03 -21.12
CA PHE A 341 -10.80 9.38 -20.79
C PHE A 341 -10.77 7.91 -21.26
N PRO A 342 -10.57 7.66 -22.57
CA PRO A 342 -10.64 6.33 -23.16
C PRO A 342 -9.36 5.51 -22.92
N ASN A 343 -9.02 5.25 -21.66
CA ASN A 343 -7.87 4.45 -21.23
C ASN A 343 -8.27 3.35 -20.23
N CYS A 344 -7.43 2.33 -20.08
CA CYS A 344 -7.74 1.20 -19.20
C CYS A 344 -7.85 1.59 -17.73
N THR A 345 -7.11 2.60 -17.28
CA THR A 345 -7.18 3.05 -15.89
C THR A 345 -8.53 3.66 -15.55
N THR A 346 -9.19 4.37 -16.47
CA THR A 346 -10.59 4.77 -16.32
C THR A 346 -11.51 3.57 -16.07
N LEU A 347 -11.34 2.48 -16.81
CA LEU A 347 -12.12 1.26 -16.61
C LEU A 347 -11.79 0.58 -15.27
N GLU A 348 -10.52 0.59 -14.85
CA GLU A 348 -10.09 0.07 -13.54
C GLU A 348 -10.78 0.84 -12.40
N GLN A 349 -10.84 2.17 -12.47
CA GLN A 349 -11.53 3.01 -11.49
C GLN A 349 -13.05 2.75 -11.44
N LEU A 350 -13.67 2.57 -12.62
CA LEU A 350 -15.09 2.20 -12.68
C LEU A 350 -15.33 0.79 -12.13
N ALA A 351 -14.41 -0.15 -12.32
CA ALA A 351 -14.48 -1.49 -11.73
C ALA A 351 -14.30 -1.50 -10.20
N GLU A 352 -13.52 -0.56 -9.63
CA GLU A 352 -13.50 -0.37 -8.17
C GLU A 352 -14.79 0.26 -7.64
N THR A 353 -15.33 1.23 -8.37
CA THR A 353 -16.62 1.84 -8.05
C THR A 353 -17.73 0.79 -8.09
N LEU A 354 -17.71 -0.10 -9.09
CA LEU A 354 -18.60 -1.26 -9.22
C LEU A 354 -18.61 -2.13 -7.97
N THR A 355 -17.42 -2.50 -7.48
CA THR A 355 -17.30 -3.33 -6.26
C THR A 355 -17.91 -2.61 -5.06
N SER A 356 -17.67 -1.31 -4.92
CA SER A 356 -18.22 -0.50 -3.82
C SER A 356 -19.76 -0.40 -3.87
N ILE A 357 -20.34 -0.21 -5.07
CA ILE A 357 -21.79 -0.18 -5.28
C ILE A 357 -22.40 -1.54 -4.94
N GLU A 358 -21.83 -2.63 -5.45
CA GLU A 358 -22.31 -3.98 -5.20
C GLU A 358 -22.35 -4.28 -3.69
N TYR A 359 -21.23 -4.08 -3.00
CA TYR A 359 -21.11 -4.32 -1.57
C TYR A 359 -21.97 -3.38 -0.72
N SER A 360 -22.51 -2.29 -1.28
CA SER A 360 -23.50 -1.45 -0.59
C SER A 360 -24.93 -2.00 -0.66
N GLY A 361 -25.14 -3.14 -1.35
CA GLY A 361 -26.46 -3.74 -1.57
C GLY A 361 -27.16 -3.28 -2.84
N GLN A 362 -26.52 -2.43 -3.66
CA GLN A 362 -27.14 -1.83 -4.84
C GLN A 362 -26.90 -2.65 -6.10
N ILE A 363 -27.35 -3.91 -6.07
CA ILE A 363 -27.04 -4.92 -7.10
C ILE A 363 -27.49 -4.49 -8.50
N GLY A 364 -28.68 -3.91 -8.64
CA GLY A 364 -29.17 -3.46 -9.95
C GLY A 364 -28.27 -2.39 -10.59
N VAL A 365 -27.77 -1.46 -9.77
CA VAL A 365 -26.85 -0.40 -10.22
C VAL A 365 -25.48 -0.98 -10.55
N SER A 366 -25.00 -1.95 -9.76
CA SER A 366 -23.73 -2.62 -10.03
C SER A 366 -23.75 -3.37 -11.37
N ILE A 367 -24.83 -4.08 -11.70
CA ILE A 367 -24.99 -4.75 -13.02
C ILE A 367 -24.87 -3.74 -14.17
N VAL A 368 -25.57 -2.61 -14.07
CA VAL A 368 -25.54 -1.59 -15.12
C VAL A 368 -24.15 -0.98 -15.28
N LEU A 369 -23.43 -0.73 -14.17
CA LEU A 369 -22.07 -0.22 -14.23
C LEU A 369 -21.10 -1.26 -14.83
N ALA A 370 -21.23 -2.54 -14.48
CA ALA A 370 -20.44 -3.63 -15.06
C ALA A 370 -20.61 -3.70 -16.59
N ASP A 371 -21.83 -3.49 -17.10
CA ASP A 371 -22.08 -3.43 -18.54
C ASP A 371 -21.38 -2.26 -19.22
N GLU A 372 -21.31 -1.09 -18.59
CA GLU A 372 -20.56 0.05 -19.14
C GLU A 372 -19.05 -0.22 -19.15
N VAL A 373 -18.50 -0.88 -18.11
CA VAL A 373 -17.10 -1.30 -18.10
C VAL A 373 -16.83 -2.29 -19.25
N ARG A 374 -17.69 -3.30 -19.45
CA ARG A 374 -17.57 -4.27 -20.55
C ARG A 374 -17.61 -3.61 -21.92
N ARG A 375 -18.50 -2.63 -22.13
CA ARG A 375 -18.56 -1.86 -23.38
C ARG A 375 -17.28 -1.05 -23.58
N GLY A 376 -16.79 -0.40 -22.52
CA GLY A 376 -15.51 0.30 -22.54
C GLY A 376 -14.35 -0.59 -23.00
N MET A 377 -14.26 -1.81 -22.44
CA MET A 377 -13.24 -2.82 -22.81
C MET A 377 -13.27 -3.22 -24.29
N GLN A 378 -14.39 -3.08 -25.00
CA GLN A 378 -14.46 -3.36 -26.45
C GLN A 378 -13.82 -2.26 -27.30
N SER A 379 -13.66 -1.05 -26.74
CA SER A 379 -13.23 0.15 -27.46
C SER A 379 -11.87 0.68 -27.02
N ILE A 380 -11.40 0.29 -25.83
CA ILE A 380 -10.17 0.79 -25.21
C ILE A 380 -9.07 -0.27 -25.34
N GLN A 381 -7.88 0.17 -25.76
CA GLN A 381 -6.67 -0.64 -25.73
C GLN A 381 -5.98 -0.47 -24.38
N GLY A 382 -5.37 -1.54 -23.89
CA GLY A 382 -4.50 -1.51 -22.71
C GLY A 382 -3.59 -2.73 -22.68
N SER A 383 -2.73 -2.79 -21.66
CA SER A 383 -1.86 -3.96 -21.50
C SER A 383 -2.68 -5.22 -21.24
N GLN A 384 -2.15 -6.38 -21.66
CA GLN A 384 -2.79 -7.68 -21.40
C GLN A 384 -3.10 -7.85 -19.90
N ARG A 385 -2.18 -7.43 -19.03
CA ARG A 385 -2.35 -7.49 -17.57
C ARG A 385 -3.55 -6.68 -17.09
N GLN A 386 -3.75 -5.46 -17.59
CA GLN A 386 -4.90 -4.63 -17.20
C GLN A 386 -6.22 -5.24 -17.69
N ILE A 387 -6.25 -5.72 -18.93
CA ILE A 387 -7.43 -6.37 -19.51
C ILE A 387 -7.79 -7.66 -18.74
N ASP A 388 -6.81 -8.49 -18.41
CA ASP A 388 -7.00 -9.69 -17.59
C ASP A 388 -7.51 -9.34 -16.19
N GLY A 389 -6.96 -8.27 -15.58
CA GLY A 389 -7.41 -7.75 -14.30
C GLY A 389 -8.88 -7.32 -14.32
N LEU A 390 -9.29 -6.57 -15.35
CA LEU A 390 -10.69 -6.16 -15.54
C LEU A 390 -11.60 -7.37 -15.76
N HIS A 391 -11.19 -8.34 -16.59
CA HIS A 391 -11.94 -9.58 -16.78
C HIS A 391 -12.11 -10.34 -15.47
N SER A 392 -11.07 -10.45 -14.65
CA SER A 392 -11.12 -11.12 -13.35
C SER A 392 -12.11 -10.43 -12.39
N LYS A 393 -12.09 -9.09 -12.34
CA LYS A 393 -13.03 -8.30 -11.51
C LYS A 393 -14.47 -8.48 -11.97
N LEU A 394 -14.73 -8.39 -13.27
CA LEU A 394 -16.06 -8.59 -13.85
C LEU A 394 -16.56 -10.03 -13.65
N ALA A 395 -15.70 -11.02 -13.85
CA ALA A 395 -16.06 -12.42 -13.62
C ALA A 395 -16.40 -12.70 -12.15
N SER A 396 -15.68 -12.07 -11.22
CA SER A 396 -15.96 -12.17 -9.78
C SER A 396 -17.29 -11.51 -9.42
N HIS A 397 -17.59 -10.34 -10.01
CA HIS A 397 -18.90 -9.67 -9.90
C HIS A 397 -20.03 -10.55 -10.47
N ASP A 398 -19.86 -11.07 -11.68
CA ASP A 398 -20.85 -11.95 -12.34
C ASP A 398 -21.13 -13.20 -11.52
N LYS A 399 -20.09 -13.77 -10.92
CA LYS A 399 -20.22 -14.94 -10.05
C LYS A 399 -21.07 -14.65 -8.83
N ARG A 400 -20.85 -13.49 -8.18
CA ARG A 400 -21.63 -13.06 -7.01
C ARG A 400 -23.07 -12.74 -7.39
N VAL A 401 -23.29 -11.88 -8.39
CA VAL A 401 -24.64 -11.54 -8.87
C VAL A 401 -25.40 -12.79 -9.34
N GLY A 402 -24.69 -13.74 -9.96
CA GLY A 402 -25.24 -15.02 -10.41
C GLY A 402 -25.71 -15.93 -9.29
N LEU A 403 -25.42 -15.63 -8.02
CA LEU A 403 -25.98 -16.36 -6.88
C LEU A 403 -27.47 -16.09 -6.71
N LEU A 404 -27.97 -14.90 -7.08
CA LEU A 404 -29.37 -14.53 -6.91
C LEU A 404 -30.31 -15.55 -7.58
N ASN A 405 -31.32 -15.97 -6.84
CA ASN A 405 -32.29 -16.99 -7.23
C ASN A 405 -31.69 -18.37 -7.53
N GLN A 406 -30.45 -18.65 -7.09
CA GLN A 406 -29.85 -19.98 -7.16
C GLN A 406 -29.82 -20.63 -5.76
N PRO A 407 -29.88 -21.97 -5.68
CA PRO A 407 -29.64 -22.69 -4.43
C PRO A 407 -28.25 -22.38 -3.88
N PHE A 408 -28.15 -22.08 -2.58
CA PHE A 408 -26.86 -21.88 -1.94
C PHE A 408 -26.21 -23.24 -1.62
N SER A 409 -24.92 -23.37 -1.92
CA SER A 409 -24.15 -24.60 -1.65
C SER A 409 -23.19 -24.41 -0.49
N PHE A 410 -23.35 -25.26 0.53
CA PHE A 410 -22.43 -25.39 1.67
C PHE A 410 -21.31 -26.43 1.42
N GLU A 411 -21.11 -26.85 0.17
CA GLU A 411 -19.99 -27.74 -0.17
C GLU A 411 -18.65 -27.15 0.27
N SER A 412 -17.72 -28.04 0.63
CA SER A 412 -16.39 -27.69 1.13
C SER A 412 -16.40 -26.89 2.43
N THR A 413 -17.46 -27.01 3.22
CA THR A 413 -17.56 -26.49 4.59
C THR A 413 -17.85 -27.61 5.58
N VAL A 414 -17.39 -27.41 6.82
CA VAL A 414 -17.66 -28.26 7.99
C VAL A 414 -17.87 -27.37 9.20
N SER A 415 -18.46 -27.90 10.28
CA SER A 415 -18.47 -27.20 11.57
C SER A 415 -17.04 -26.91 12.04
N MET A 416 -16.88 -26.01 13.01
CA MET A 416 -15.55 -25.76 13.63
C MET A 416 -14.88 -27.07 14.08
N ASP A 417 -15.64 -27.96 14.71
CA ASP A 417 -15.16 -29.30 15.14
C ASP A 417 -14.94 -30.32 14.00
N GLY A 418 -15.18 -29.95 12.74
CA GLY A 418 -14.97 -30.80 11.56
C GLY A 418 -16.14 -31.72 11.18
N ASN A 419 -17.32 -31.55 11.77
CA ASN A 419 -18.48 -32.37 11.44
C ASN A 419 -19.18 -31.89 10.15
N PRO A 420 -19.80 -32.80 9.38
CA PRO A 420 -20.59 -32.43 8.20
C PRO A 420 -21.75 -31.49 8.54
N VAL A 421 -22.06 -30.57 7.64
CA VAL A 421 -23.17 -29.62 7.78
C VAL A 421 -24.49 -30.30 7.44
N ASN A 422 -25.49 -30.19 8.31
CA ASN A 422 -26.83 -30.70 8.05
C ASN A 422 -27.70 -29.62 7.39
N THR A 423 -27.64 -29.51 6.07
CA THR A 423 -28.39 -28.51 5.30
C THR A 423 -29.90 -28.77 5.28
N GLU A 424 -30.36 -30.00 5.56
CA GLU A 424 -31.80 -30.31 5.62
C GLU A 424 -32.50 -29.53 6.75
N GLN A 425 -31.78 -29.22 7.84
CA GLN A 425 -32.31 -28.43 8.97
C GLN A 425 -32.49 -26.93 8.64
N LEU A 426 -31.93 -26.49 7.53
CA LEU A 426 -32.03 -25.11 7.04
C LEU A 426 -33.22 -24.93 6.09
N MET A 427 -33.72 -26.01 5.49
CA MET A 427 -34.86 -25.95 4.58
C MET A 427 -36.13 -25.50 5.32
N GLY A 428 -36.92 -24.63 4.68
CA GLY A 428 -38.13 -24.06 5.26
C GLY A 428 -37.91 -22.86 6.19
N LYS A 429 -36.64 -22.51 6.47
CA LYS A 429 -36.24 -21.31 7.23
C LYS A 429 -35.74 -20.22 6.30
N VAL A 430 -35.85 -18.96 6.74
CA VAL A 430 -35.06 -17.87 6.16
C VAL A 430 -33.67 -17.92 6.79
N VAL A 431 -32.60 -17.93 5.99
CA VAL A 431 -31.24 -18.17 6.51
C VAL A 431 -30.31 -17.04 6.09
N LEU A 432 -29.68 -16.36 7.04
CA LEU A 432 -28.56 -15.47 6.74
C LEU A 432 -27.27 -16.30 6.74
N VAL A 433 -26.58 -16.35 5.59
CA VAL A 433 -25.20 -16.84 5.50
C VAL A 433 -24.26 -15.64 5.59
N ASP A 434 -23.43 -15.60 6.64
CA ASP A 434 -22.54 -14.47 6.93
C ASP A 434 -21.07 -14.91 6.86
N PHE A 435 -20.35 -14.43 5.85
CA PHE A 435 -18.91 -14.61 5.72
C PHE A 435 -18.20 -13.52 6.51
N TRP A 436 -17.47 -13.93 7.55
CA TRP A 436 -16.89 -13.03 8.54
C TRP A 436 -15.54 -13.55 9.05
N ALA A 437 -14.79 -12.70 9.74
CA ALA A 437 -13.57 -13.12 10.45
C ALA A 437 -13.42 -12.37 11.76
N SER A 438 -12.73 -12.97 12.74
CA SER A 438 -12.52 -12.37 14.07
C SER A 438 -11.69 -11.09 14.04
N TRP A 439 -10.78 -10.97 13.07
CA TRP A 439 -9.97 -9.78 12.83
C TRP A 439 -10.69 -8.71 11.98
N CYS A 440 -11.84 -9.03 11.40
CA CYS A 440 -12.60 -8.09 10.57
C CYS A 440 -13.47 -7.19 11.45
N ILE A 441 -12.95 -6.01 11.80
CA ILE A 441 -13.66 -5.04 12.64
C ILE A 441 -15.09 -4.75 12.12
N PRO A 442 -15.32 -4.42 10.83
CA PRO A 442 -16.68 -4.18 10.34
C PRO A 442 -17.60 -5.40 10.48
N CYS A 443 -17.08 -6.62 10.29
CA CYS A 443 -17.86 -7.85 10.44
C CYS A 443 -18.29 -8.05 11.90
N THR A 444 -17.36 -7.87 12.85
CA THR A 444 -17.65 -8.06 14.29
C THR A 444 -18.64 -7.02 14.83
N GLN A 445 -18.61 -5.80 14.30
CA GLN A 445 -19.60 -4.75 14.57
C GLN A 445 -20.96 -5.14 14.00
N GLU A 446 -21.02 -5.54 12.73
CA GLU A 446 -22.26 -5.98 12.08
C GLU A 446 -22.93 -7.13 12.85
N ILE A 447 -22.14 -8.12 13.29
CA ILE A 447 -22.63 -9.24 14.09
C ILE A 447 -23.23 -8.75 15.40
N SER A 448 -22.56 -7.83 16.10
CA SER A 448 -22.97 -7.37 17.42
C SER A 448 -24.18 -6.44 17.38
N ASP A 449 -24.19 -5.51 16.43
CA ASP A 449 -25.17 -4.41 16.39
C ASP A 449 -26.43 -4.78 15.61
N PHE A 450 -26.36 -5.71 14.65
CA PHE A 450 -27.47 -6.01 13.73
C PHE A 450 -27.83 -7.49 13.66
N VAL A 451 -26.87 -8.39 13.45
CA VAL A 451 -27.17 -9.83 13.26
C VAL A 451 -27.70 -10.45 14.55
N LYS A 452 -27.03 -10.24 15.69
CA LYS A 452 -27.47 -10.77 17.00
C LYS A 452 -28.89 -10.31 17.38
N PRO A 453 -29.21 -9.00 17.38
CA PRO A 453 -30.58 -8.55 17.68
C PRO A 453 -31.62 -9.10 16.69
N THR A 454 -31.28 -9.20 15.40
CA THR A 454 -32.20 -9.75 14.39
C THR A 454 -32.46 -11.23 14.64
N TYR A 455 -31.42 -12.00 14.95
CA TYR A 455 -31.53 -13.41 15.32
C TYR A 455 -32.39 -13.58 16.59
N GLU A 456 -32.14 -12.78 17.63
CA GLU A 456 -32.95 -12.76 18.85
C GLU A 456 -34.44 -12.51 18.57
N LYS A 457 -34.75 -11.58 17.66
CA LYS A 457 -36.13 -11.22 17.33
C LYS A 457 -36.86 -12.29 16.52
N PHE A 458 -36.19 -12.91 15.55
CA PHE A 458 -36.85 -13.71 14.51
C PHE A 458 -36.53 -15.21 14.55
N HIS A 459 -35.59 -15.67 15.38
CA HIS A 459 -35.18 -17.08 15.39
C HIS A 459 -36.35 -18.06 15.59
N GLU A 460 -37.21 -17.78 16.58
CA GLU A 460 -38.39 -18.61 16.86
C GLU A 460 -39.46 -18.55 15.76
N GLN A 461 -39.37 -17.58 14.84
CA GLN A 461 -40.30 -17.39 13.72
C GLN A 461 -39.84 -18.10 12.44
N GLY A 462 -38.70 -18.80 12.49
CA GLY A 462 -38.13 -19.52 11.35
C GLY A 462 -36.96 -18.80 10.68
N PHE A 463 -36.28 -17.89 11.38
CA PHE A 463 -35.01 -17.31 10.94
C PHE A 463 -33.81 -18.07 11.53
N GLU A 464 -32.77 -18.25 10.72
CA GLU A 464 -31.51 -18.89 11.12
C GLU A 464 -30.31 -18.08 10.64
N VAL A 465 -29.19 -18.22 11.32
CA VAL A 465 -27.91 -17.65 10.87
C VAL A 465 -26.90 -18.80 10.71
N VAL A 466 -26.08 -18.73 9.67
CA VAL A 466 -24.93 -19.61 9.48
C VAL A 466 -23.71 -18.74 9.21
N GLY A 467 -22.77 -18.72 10.15
CA GLY A 467 -21.51 -18.01 9.95
C GLY A 467 -20.53 -18.88 9.16
N ILE A 468 -19.81 -18.30 8.21
CA ILE A 468 -18.66 -18.94 7.55
C ILE A 468 -17.41 -18.13 7.96
N SER A 469 -16.55 -18.75 8.75
CA SER A 469 -15.30 -18.11 9.19
C SER A 469 -14.29 -18.05 8.05
N MET A 470 -13.74 -16.86 7.87
CA MET A 470 -12.68 -16.50 6.93
C MET A 470 -11.35 -16.27 7.65
N ASP A 471 -11.25 -16.69 8.92
CA ASP A 471 -10.01 -16.64 9.69
C ASP A 471 -9.00 -17.65 9.13
N ASP A 472 -7.76 -17.18 9.00
CA ASP A 472 -6.58 -18.02 8.74
C ASP A 472 -6.10 -18.75 10.00
N ASN A 473 -6.45 -18.23 11.17
CA ASN A 473 -6.20 -18.85 12.47
C ASN A 473 -7.52 -19.23 13.15
N LEU A 474 -7.90 -20.51 13.02
CA LEU A 474 -9.15 -21.05 13.58
C LEU A 474 -9.27 -20.88 15.09
N GLN A 475 -8.15 -20.87 15.83
CA GLN A 475 -8.19 -20.66 17.27
C GLN A 475 -8.68 -19.24 17.62
N GLN A 476 -8.35 -18.24 16.81
CA GLN A 476 -8.86 -16.87 16.98
C GLN A 476 -10.37 -16.83 16.76
N ALA A 477 -10.86 -17.51 15.72
CA ALA A 477 -12.29 -17.65 15.46
C ALA A 477 -13.01 -18.30 16.65
N GLU A 478 -12.53 -19.43 17.15
CA GLU A 478 -13.10 -20.15 18.31
C GLU A 478 -13.17 -19.28 19.57
N ASN A 479 -12.08 -18.59 19.88
CA ASN A 479 -12.01 -17.68 21.03
C ASN A 479 -13.01 -16.54 20.89
N TRP A 480 -13.16 -15.98 19.69
CA TRP A 480 -14.13 -14.93 19.43
C TRP A 480 -15.56 -15.44 19.57
N ILE A 481 -15.88 -16.60 18.99
CA ILE A 481 -17.20 -17.25 19.08
C ILE A 481 -17.58 -17.49 20.54
N ALA A 482 -16.67 -18.05 21.34
CA ALA A 482 -16.89 -18.34 22.75
C ALA A 482 -17.09 -17.07 23.59
N SER A 483 -16.24 -16.06 23.41
CA SER A 483 -16.33 -14.79 24.15
C SER A 483 -17.59 -13.99 23.80
N HIS A 484 -18.07 -14.09 22.57
CA HIS A 484 -19.25 -13.38 22.09
C HIS A 484 -20.53 -14.22 22.17
N ARG A 485 -20.45 -15.47 22.64
CA ARG A 485 -21.58 -16.38 22.86
C ARG A 485 -22.52 -16.47 21.64
N LEU A 486 -21.96 -16.69 20.46
CA LEU A 486 -22.80 -16.87 19.26
C LEU A 486 -23.70 -18.09 19.45
N ARG A 487 -24.98 -17.92 19.10
CA ARG A 487 -26.04 -18.93 19.33
C ARG A 487 -26.40 -19.72 18.08
N TRP A 488 -25.66 -19.52 17.00
CA TRP A 488 -25.88 -20.13 15.71
C TRP A 488 -24.62 -20.88 15.25
N GLN A 489 -24.75 -21.70 14.23
CA GLN A 489 -23.65 -22.53 13.74
C GLN A 489 -22.60 -21.67 13.02
N VAL A 490 -21.33 -21.91 13.34
CA VAL A 490 -20.20 -21.38 12.57
C VAL A 490 -19.48 -22.52 11.87
N LEU A 491 -19.25 -22.31 10.58
CA LEU A 491 -18.58 -23.21 9.66
C LEU A 491 -17.20 -22.68 9.32
N ARG A 492 -16.35 -23.59 8.86
CA ARG A 492 -15.02 -23.30 8.31
C ARG A 492 -14.82 -24.10 7.01
N PRO A 493 -13.83 -23.73 6.18
CA PRO A 493 -13.40 -24.58 5.07
C PRO A 493 -13.07 -26.00 5.54
N SER A 494 -13.47 -27.00 4.74
CA SER A 494 -13.16 -28.40 5.03
C SER A 494 -11.68 -28.73 4.79
N ASP A 495 -11.06 -28.07 3.81
CA ASP A 495 -9.63 -28.13 3.54
C ASP A 495 -8.91 -27.03 4.35
N LEU A 496 -8.01 -27.44 5.24
CA LEU A 496 -7.23 -26.52 6.08
C LEU A 496 -5.97 -25.99 5.37
N SER A 497 -5.62 -26.52 4.20
CA SER A 497 -4.50 -26.02 3.40
C SER A 497 -4.82 -24.70 2.68
N ALA A 498 -6.11 -24.39 2.53
CA ALA A 498 -6.61 -23.16 1.91
C ALA A 498 -7.72 -22.54 2.78
N LEU A 499 -7.37 -21.47 3.49
CA LEU A 499 -8.26 -20.72 4.37
C LEU A 499 -8.57 -19.34 3.79
N SER A 500 -9.47 -18.61 4.45
CA SER A 500 -9.84 -17.24 4.06
C SER A 500 -10.29 -17.16 2.59
N PHE A 501 -9.88 -16.13 1.85
CA PHE A 501 -10.29 -15.89 0.46
C PHE A 501 -9.81 -16.95 -0.54
N ASP A 502 -8.77 -17.72 -0.20
CA ASP A 502 -8.27 -18.82 -1.03
C ASP A 502 -9.06 -20.12 -0.83
N SER A 503 -9.96 -20.16 0.15
CA SER A 503 -10.78 -21.33 0.43
C SER A 503 -11.75 -21.64 -0.72
N GLU A 504 -12.04 -22.92 -0.92
CA GLU A 504 -12.93 -23.36 -1.99
C GLU A 504 -14.33 -22.75 -1.88
N ILE A 505 -14.86 -22.61 -0.65
CA ILE A 505 -16.16 -21.97 -0.42
C ILE A 505 -16.14 -20.50 -0.82
N ALA A 506 -15.09 -19.74 -0.47
CA ALA A 506 -14.97 -18.34 -0.84
C ALA A 506 -14.89 -18.18 -2.37
N MET A 507 -14.03 -18.99 -3.01
CA MET A 507 -13.91 -19.00 -4.47
C MET A 507 -15.23 -19.36 -5.14
N ARG A 508 -15.92 -20.42 -4.69
CA ARG A 508 -17.21 -20.89 -5.26
C ARG A 508 -18.33 -19.85 -5.14
N GLN A 509 -18.35 -19.07 -4.07
CA GLN A 509 -19.34 -18.01 -3.88
C GLN A 509 -18.85 -16.63 -4.39
N GLY A 510 -17.64 -16.55 -4.95
CA GLY A 510 -17.07 -15.30 -5.47
C GLY A 510 -16.72 -14.26 -4.40
N VAL A 511 -16.48 -14.69 -3.16
CA VAL A 511 -16.18 -13.82 -2.02
C VAL A 511 -14.75 -13.31 -2.14
N ILE A 512 -14.61 -12.01 -2.42
CA ILE A 512 -13.30 -11.33 -2.54
C ILE A 512 -13.01 -10.38 -1.38
N GLN A 513 -14.04 -10.10 -0.57
CA GLN A 513 -13.99 -9.19 0.57
C GLN A 513 -15.10 -9.55 1.55
N ILE A 514 -14.86 -9.29 2.84
CA ILE A 514 -15.82 -9.38 3.94
C ILE A 514 -16.06 -8.01 4.59
N PRO A 515 -17.23 -7.76 5.22
CA PRO A 515 -18.36 -8.68 5.39
C PRO A 515 -19.08 -8.97 4.07
N PHE A 516 -19.42 -10.24 3.86
CA PHE A 516 -20.21 -10.70 2.72
C PHE A 516 -21.38 -11.54 3.22
N GLN A 517 -22.60 -11.10 2.91
CA GLN A 517 -23.82 -11.68 3.45
C GLN A 517 -24.77 -12.07 2.34
N VAL A 518 -25.39 -13.23 2.50
CA VAL A 518 -26.36 -13.77 1.57
C VAL A 518 -27.58 -14.21 2.37
N LEU A 519 -28.76 -13.72 1.99
CA LEU A 519 -30.01 -14.07 2.65
C LEU A 519 -30.76 -15.07 1.79
N LEU A 520 -30.98 -16.26 2.34
CA LEU A 520 -31.68 -17.36 1.70
C LEU A 520 -33.16 -17.33 2.05
N GLY A 521 -34.01 -17.55 1.05
CA GLY A 521 -35.43 -17.81 1.25
C GLY A 521 -35.69 -19.21 1.81
N ARG A 522 -36.95 -19.48 2.16
CA ARG A 522 -37.39 -20.79 2.71
C ARG A 522 -37.14 -21.97 1.77
N ASP A 523 -36.97 -21.71 0.48
CA ASP A 523 -36.65 -22.70 -0.56
C ASP A 523 -35.14 -22.97 -0.70
N GLY A 524 -34.30 -22.37 0.14
CA GLY A 524 -32.85 -22.53 0.15
C GLY A 524 -32.13 -21.76 -0.96
N LYS A 525 -32.84 -20.93 -1.73
CA LYS A 525 -32.23 -20.08 -2.76
C LYS A 525 -31.85 -18.72 -2.19
N VAL A 526 -30.83 -18.12 -2.77
CA VAL A 526 -30.40 -16.75 -2.46
C VAL A 526 -31.49 -15.77 -2.90
N ALA A 527 -32.15 -15.14 -1.94
CA ALA A 527 -33.15 -14.10 -2.19
C ALA A 527 -32.50 -12.71 -2.28
N GLU A 528 -31.53 -12.42 -1.42
CA GLU A 528 -30.85 -11.12 -1.36
C GLU A 528 -29.36 -11.28 -1.06
N MET A 529 -28.59 -10.25 -1.39
CA MET A 529 -27.15 -10.16 -1.12
C MET A 529 -26.80 -8.83 -0.47
N HIS A 530 -25.74 -8.83 0.33
CA HIS A 530 -25.22 -7.65 1.03
C HIS A 530 -26.28 -6.95 1.91
N VAL A 531 -27.18 -7.73 2.51
CA VAL A 531 -28.22 -7.22 3.41
C VAL A 531 -27.63 -6.86 4.77
N ARG A 532 -27.14 -5.62 4.92
CA ARG A 532 -26.45 -5.17 6.13
C ARG A 532 -27.19 -4.07 6.89
N GLY A 533 -26.76 -3.85 8.12
CA GLY A 533 -27.22 -2.79 8.99
C GLY A 533 -28.69 -2.92 9.36
N ALA A 534 -29.34 -1.77 9.54
CA ALA A 534 -30.75 -1.70 9.92
C ALA A 534 -31.70 -2.38 8.91
N ASN A 535 -31.26 -2.59 7.66
CA ASN A 535 -32.07 -3.22 6.63
C ASN A 535 -32.25 -4.72 6.84
N LEU A 536 -31.36 -5.39 7.57
CA LEU A 536 -31.40 -6.84 7.78
C LEU A 536 -32.73 -7.30 8.40
N ALA A 537 -33.15 -6.67 9.50
CA ALA A 537 -34.39 -7.03 10.18
C ALA A 537 -35.62 -6.89 9.28
N ALA A 538 -35.68 -5.84 8.45
CA ALA A 538 -36.80 -5.60 7.55
C ALA A 538 -36.86 -6.66 6.42
N GLN A 539 -35.72 -7.06 5.87
CA GLN A 539 -35.68 -8.09 4.82
C GLN A 539 -36.00 -9.48 5.36
N VAL A 540 -35.54 -9.81 6.57
CA VAL A 540 -35.92 -11.06 7.25
C VAL A 540 -37.43 -11.09 7.49
N GLU A 541 -38.02 -10.00 8.00
CA GLU A 541 -39.46 -9.91 8.25
C GLU A 541 -40.28 -10.09 6.96
N ARG A 542 -39.84 -9.49 5.85
CA ARG A 542 -40.46 -9.66 4.54
C ARG A 542 -40.45 -11.13 4.10
N LEU A 543 -39.29 -11.78 4.10
CA LEU A 543 -39.15 -13.16 3.63
C LEU A 543 -39.84 -14.18 4.54
N LEU A 544 -40.02 -13.85 5.82
CA LEU A 544 -40.83 -14.68 6.73
C LEU A 544 -42.33 -14.59 6.43
N GLY A 545 -42.80 -13.47 5.87
CA GLY A 545 -44.18 -13.25 5.49
C GLY A 545 -44.59 -13.83 4.13
N GLU A 546 -43.61 -14.18 3.28
CA GLU A 546 -43.77 -14.95 2.04
C GLU A 546 -43.93 -16.45 2.34
#